data_AF-A0A821YER9-F1
#
_entry.id   AF-A0A821YER9-F1
#
_cell.length_a   1.000
_cell.length_b   1.000
_cell.length_c   1.000
_cell.angle_alpha   90.00
_cell.angle_beta   90.00
_cell.angle_gamma   90.00
#
_symmetry.space_group_name_H-M   'P 1'
#
loop_
_entity.id
_entity.type
_entity.pdbx_description
1 polymer ?
#
loop_
_entity_poly.entity_id
_entity_poly.type
_entity_poly.pdbx_seq_one_letter_code
_entity_poly.pdbx_strand_id
1 'polypeptide(L)' 'INMPVYNIELERTELKEIIAAESTTKQRLGRLGRTQPGEFDALYNYAPGI' A
#
# COMPACT_ATOMS: atom_id res chain seq x y z
N ILE A 1 -2.20 2.84 3.99
CA ILE A 1 -2.60 1.44 4.34
C ILE A 1 -2.51 1.30 5.84
N ASN A 2 -3.56 0.81 6.50
CA ASN A 2 -3.51 0.49 7.94
C ASN A 2 -2.66 -0.76 8.15
N MET A 3 -1.43 -0.59 8.64
CA MET A 3 -0.52 -1.68 8.95
C MET A 3 -0.36 -1.80 10.47
N PRO A 4 -0.44 -3.02 11.04
CA PRO A 4 -0.11 -3.23 12.44
C PRO A 4 1.39 -3.01 12.65
N VAL A 5 1.73 -2.06 13.52
CA VAL A 5 3.10 -1.77 13.92
C VAL A 5 3.19 -1.93 15.43
N TYR A 6 4.17 -2.71 15.89
CA TYR A 6 4.42 -2.85 17.32
C TYR A 6 5.06 -1.56 17.86
N ASN A 7 4.41 -0.96 18.86
CA ASN A 7 4.92 0.20 19.56
C ASN A 7 5.62 -0.28 20.84
N ILE A 8 6.95 -0.14 20.89
CA ILE A 8 7.77 -0.60 22.01
C ILE A 8 7.46 0.19 23.29
N GLU A 9 7.22 1.50 23.19
CA GLU A 9 6.96 2.36 24.34
C GLU A 9 5.64 2.03 25.04
N LEU A 10 4.65 1.55 24.26
CA LEU A 10 3.32 1.21 24.74
C LEU A 10 3.11 -0.31 24.88
N GLU A 11 4.16 -1.09 24.59
CA GLU A 11 4.19 -2.55 24.57
C GLU A 11 3.00 -3.20 23.81
N ARG A 12 2.45 -2.50 22.81
CA ARG A 12 1.22 -2.91 22.11
C ARG A 12 1.30 -2.68 20.61
N THR A 13 0.51 -3.45 19.87
CA THR A 13 0.36 -3.26 18.42
C THR A 13 -0.67 -2.20 18.12
N GLU A 14 -0.30 -1.22 17.30
CA GLU A 14 -1.19 -0.15 16.85
C GLU A 14 -1.37 -0.22 15.33
N LEU A 15 -2.56 0.13 14.84
CA LEU A 15 -2.78 0.32 13.41
C LEU A 15 -2.32 1.72 13.02
N LYS A 16 -1.30 1.80 12.17
CA LYS A 16 -0.81 3.07 11.62
C LYS A 16 -1.06 3.13 10.13
N GLU A 17 -1.42 4.30 9.65
CA GLU A 17 -1.50 4.55 8.23
C GLU A 17 -0.08 4.75 7.68
N ILE A 18 0.35 3.84 6.81
CA ILE A 18 1.65 3.91 6.14
C ILE A 18 1.51 3.79 4.62
N ILE A 19 2.55 4.22 3.91
CA ILE A 19 2.66 4.06 2.46
C ILE A 19 2.78 2.57 2.13
N ALA A 20 2.11 2.16 1.05
CA ALA A 20 2.15 0.80 0.56
C ALA A 20 3.55 0.44 0.05
N ALA A 21 4.04 -0.76 0.39
CA ALA A 21 5.22 -1.29 -0.28
C ALA A 21 4.96 -1.46 -1.79
N GLU A 22 5.99 -1.31 -2.61
CA GLU A 22 5.89 -1.45 -4.06
C GLU A 22 5.29 -2.80 -4.48
N SER A 23 5.66 -3.89 -3.79
CA SER A 23 5.10 -5.23 -4.03
C SER A 23 3.58 -5.27 -3.83
N THR A 24 3.07 -4.59 -2.79
CA THR A 24 1.64 -4.47 -2.53
C THR A 24 0.95 -3.62 -3.61
N THR A 25 1.60 -2.56 -4.08
CA THR A 25 1.10 -1.73 -5.19
C THR A 25 1.02 -2.53 -6.48
N LYS A 26 2.06 -3.30 -6.82
CA LYS A 26 2.08 -4.22 -7.98
C LYS A 26 0.97 -5.27 -7.91
N GLN A 27 0.71 -5.82 -6.72
CA GLN A 27 -0.42 -6.74 -6.52
C GLN A 27 -1.77 -6.06 -6.72
N ARG A 28 -1.93 -4.80 -6.28
CA ARG A 28 -3.15 -4.01 -6.51
C ARG A 28 -3.36 -3.74 -7.98
N LEU A 29 -2.30 -3.35 -8.70
CA LEU A 29 -2.31 -3.18 -10.15
C LEU A 29 -2.71 -4.48 -10.87
N GLY A 30 -2.12 -5.62 -10.51
CA GLY A 30 -2.45 -6.91 -11.14
C GLY A 30 -3.86 -7.44 -10.85
N ARG A 31 -4.61 -6.82 -9.92
CA ARG A 31 -6.04 -7.12 -9.74
C ARG A 31 -6.90 -6.41 -10.79
N LEU A 32 -6.45 -5.26 -11.27
CA LEU A 32 -7.06 -4.53 -12.38
C LEU A 32 -6.57 -5.18 -13.68
N GLY A 33 -7.41 -5.23 -14.72
CA GLY A 33 -6.96 -5.83 -15.99
C GLY A 33 -7.19 -7.34 -16.16
N ARG A 34 -7.78 -8.06 -15.18
CA ARG A 34 -7.88 -9.54 -15.22
C ARG A 34 -8.79 -10.08 -16.34
N THR A 35 -9.78 -9.32 -16.77
CA THR A 35 -10.76 -9.73 -17.79
C THR A 35 -10.85 -8.74 -18.95
N GLN A 36 -10.63 -7.45 -18.68
CA GLN A 36 -10.56 -6.36 -19.64
C GLN A 36 -9.56 -5.32 -19.10
N PRO A 37 -8.95 -4.47 -19.95
CA PRO A 37 -8.07 -3.39 -19.49
C PRO A 37 -8.74 -2.55 -18.41
N GLY A 38 -8.06 -2.38 -17.27
CA GLY A 38 -8.55 -1.59 -16.14
C GLY A 38 -7.62 -0.41 -15.87
N GLU A 39 -8.19 0.69 -15.39
CA GLU A 39 -7.46 1.90 -15.04
C GLU A 39 -7.10 1.92 -13.55
N PHE A 40 -5.95 2.52 -13.23
CA PHE A 40 -5.47 2.66 -11.86
C PHE A 40 -5.16 4.12 -11.55
N ASP A 41 -6.01 4.73 -10.73
CA ASP A 41 -5.78 6.08 -10.21
C ASP A 41 -5.15 6.00 -8.82
N ALA A 42 -3.88 6.38 -8.72
CA ALA A 42 -3.22 6.57 -7.45
C ALA A 42 -3.50 7.98 -6.91
N LEU A 43 -4.15 8.08 -5.74
CA LEU A 43 -4.40 9.34 -5.04
C LEU A 43 -3.15 9.97 -4.41
N TYR A 44 -1.98 9.35 -4.58
CA TYR A 44 -0.71 9.80 -4.03
C TYR A 44 0.29 9.89 -5.19
N ASN A 45 1.09 10.96 -5.22
CA ASN A 45 2.23 11.06 -6.13
C ASN A 45 3.18 9.91 -5.80
N TYR A 46 3.04 8.80 -6.54
CA TYR A 46 4.02 7.75 -6.58
C TYR A 46 5.22 8.37 -7.27
N ALA A 47 6.11 9.01 -6.52
CA ALA A 47 7.47 9.18 -6.98
C ALA A 47 8.08 7.78 -6.87
N PRO A 48 8.23 7.02 -7.98
CA PRO A 48 9.11 5.87 -7.92
C PRO A 48 10.47 6.46 -7.55
N GLY A 49 10.97 6.09 -6.37
CA GLY A 49 12.29 6.53 -5.93
C GLY A 49 13.31 6.25 -7.02
N ILE A 50 14.12 7.26 -7.30
CA ILE A 50 15.42 7.17 -7.99
C ILE A 50 16.28 6.14 -7.27
#